data_AF-A0AB39YDY2-F1
#
_entry.id   AF-A0AB39YDY2-F1
#
_cell.length_a   1.000
_cell.length_b   1.000
_cell.length_c   1.000
_cell.angle_alpha   90.00
_cell.angle_beta   90.00
_cell.angle_gamma   90.00
#
_symmetry.space_group_name_H-M   'P 1'
#
loop_
_entity.id
_entity.type
_entity.pdbx_description
1 polymer ?
#
loop_
_entity_poly.entity_id
_entity_poly.type
_entity_poly.pdbx_seq_one_letter_code
_entity_poly.pdbx_strand_id
1 'polypeptide(L)'
;MGLNASPPHTVRRKIGGLCTAVVVGVLGSAAVLVAPLTSHAAESTLGGAAAQSGRYFGAAIASGRLGDSAYTTVAGREFNSVTPENEMKIDATEPQQGQFNFNAGDRVYNWAVQNGKQVRGHTLAWHSQQPGWMQNLSGSALRQAMTNHINGVMAHYKGKIAQWDVVNEAFADGSSGARRDSNLQRTGNDWIEVAFRTARAADPAAKLCYNDYNVENWTWAKTQAMYAMVRDFKQRGVPIDCVGFQSHFNNDSPYNSNFRTTLQSFAALGVDVAVTELDVQGASATTYANVTNDCLAVPRCLGITVWGVRDTDSWRSEQSPLLFDGNGSKKPAYTSVLGALNAGSSTPTPTPSPGSGQIKGLGSGRCLDVPGASTSDGTQLNLWDCNNRTNQQWSYTAGGELRVYGNKCLDAAGTGNGTKVQIYSCWGGDNQKWRLNSDGSIAGVQSGLCLDATGNGTANGTLIQLYSCSSGSNQRWTRT
;
A
#
# COMPACT_ATOMS: atom_id res chain seq x y z
N MET A 1 -75.96 -12.83 -14.45
CA MET A 1 -76.34 -12.70 -15.87
C MET A 1 -75.95 -11.29 -16.30
N GLY A 2 -75.28 -10.99 -17.40
CA GLY A 2 -74.48 -11.77 -18.36
C GLY A 2 -73.25 -10.94 -18.76
N LEU A 3 -72.16 -11.49 -19.32
CA LEU A 3 -72.01 -11.85 -20.74
C LEU A 3 -72.09 -10.64 -21.70
N ASN A 4 -71.26 -10.51 -22.76
CA ASN A 4 -69.93 -11.08 -23.05
C ASN A 4 -69.38 -10.41 -24.35
N ALA A 5 -68.15 -10.77 -24.72
CA ALA A 5 -67.68 -11.02 -26.09
C ALA A 5 -67.65 -9.88 -27.16
N SER A 6 -66.44 -9.66 -27.68
CA SER A 6 -66.18 -9.26 -29.06
C SER A 6 -66.55 -10.38 -30.06
N PRO A 7 -66.95 -10.03 -31.30
CA PRO A 7 -66.89 -10.93 -32.46
C PRO A 7 -66.24 -10.27 -33.71
N PRO A 8 -66.01 -10.99 -34.82
CA PRO A 8 -65.50 -12.37 -34.92
C PRO A 8 -64.38 -12.55 -35.98
N HIS A 9 -63.76 -13.74 -35.99
CA HIS A 9 -62.89 -14.25 -37.06
C HIS A 9 -63.66 -14.76 -38.30
N THR A 10 -62.92 -15.03 -39.41
CA THR A 10 -62.99 -16.17 -40.39
C THR A 10 -62.72 -15.69 -41.83
N VAL A 11 -62.21 -16.42 -42.85
CA VAL A 11 -61.65 -17.79 -43.05
C VAL A 11 -60.78 -17.70 -44.35
N ARG A 12 -59.53 -18.20 -44.49
CA ARG A 12 -58.93 -19.56 -44.50
C ARG A 12 -59.10 -20.38 -45.82
N ARG A 13 -58.04 -20.46 -46.65
CA ARG A 13 -57.59 -21.60 -47.52
C ARG A 13 -56.22 -21.23 -48.16
N LYS A 14 -55.09 -21.98 -48.11
CA LYS A 14 -54.76 -23.39 -48.44
C LYS A 14 -55.07 -23.72 -49.91
N ILE A 15 -54.21 -24.25 -50.80
CA ILE A 15 -52.82 -24.82 -50.82
C ILE A 15 -52.21 -24.40 -52.20
N GLY A 16 -50.90 -24.34 -52.50
CA GLY A 16 -49.64 -24.64 -51.79
C GLY A 16 -48.57 -25.20 -52.78
N GLY A 17 -47.26 -25.15 -52.48
CA GLY A 17 -46.19 -25.56 -53.43
C GLY A 17 -44.79 -25.67 -52.79
N LEU A 18 -44.05 -26.72 -53.17
CA LEU A 18 -42.68 -27.00 -52.71
C LEU A 18 -41.69 -25.91 -53.16
N CYS A 19 -40.78 -25.50 -52.28
CA CYS A 19 -39.48 -24.95 -52.67
C CYS A 19 -38.38 -25.46 -51.72
N THR A 20 -37.27 -25.86 -52.32
CA THR A 20 -36.15 -26.58 -51.70
C THR A 20 -35.33 -25.70 -50.75
N ALA A 21 -34.74 -26.31 -49.72
CA ALA A 21 -33.94 -25.62 -48.73
C ALA A 21 -32.64 -25.01 -49.30
N VAL A 22 -32.35 -23.77 -48.92
CA VAL A 22 -30.97 -23.25 -48.78
C VAL A 22 -30.91 -22.49 -47.46
N VAL A 23 -30.43 -23.16 -46.41
CA VAL A 23 -30.06 -22.48 -45.16
C VAL A 23 -28.64 -21.94 -45.35
N VAL A 24 -28.51 -20.67 -45.72
CA VAL A 24 -27.22 -19.97 -45.64
C VAL A 24 -26.93 -19.69 -44.18
N GLY A 25 -26.15 -20.57 -43.55
CA GLY A 25 -25.64 -20.38 -42.19
C GLY A 25 -24.62 -19.26 -42.16
N VAL A 26 -25.06 -18.02 -41.95
CA VAL A 26 -24.16 -16.91 -41.63
C VAL A 26 -23.67 -17.08 -40.20
N LEU A 27 -22.54 -17.79 -40.05
CA LEU A 27 -21.72 -17.74 -38.85
C LEU A 27 -21.11 -16.34 -38.73
N GLY A 28 -21.89 -15.40 -38.20
CA GLY A 28 -21.42 -14.08 -37.82
C GLY A 28 -20.44 -14.21 -36.66
N SER A 29 -19.15 -14.31 -36.98
CA SER A 29 -18.08 -14.24 -35.99
C SER A 29 -18.14 -12.89 -35.29
N ALA A 30 -18.73 -12.84 -34.09
CA ALA A 30 -18.63 -11.71 -33.19
C ALA A 30 -17.18 -11.62 -32.71
N ALA A 31 -16.33 -11.01 -33.53
CA ALA A 31 -15.00 -10.61 -33.14
C ALA A 31 -15.14 -9.57 -32.03
N VAL A 32 -15.06 -10.03 -30.78
CA VAL A 32 -14.83 -9.16 -29.63
C VAL A 32 -13.51 -8.46 -29.92
N LEU A 33 -13.60 -7.18 -30.29
CA LEU A 33 -12.46 -6.27 -30.32
C LEU A 33 -11.98 -6.08 -28.89
N VAL A 34 -11.21 -7.07 -28.42
CA VAL A 34 -10.34 -6.91 -27.25
C VAL A 34 -9.35 -5.83 -27.67
N ALA A 35 -9.61 -4.60 -27.24
CA ALA A 35 -8.63 -3.53 -27.35
C ALA A 35 -7.32 -4.06 -26.75
N PRO A 36 -6.19 -3.97 -27.46
CA PRO A 36 -4.94 -4.46 -26.92
C PRO A 36 -4.70 -3.74 -25.60
N LEU A 37 -4.43 -4.50 -24.54
CA LEU A 37 -3.97 -3.96 -23.27
C LEU A 37 -2.73 -3.11 -23.60
N THR A 38 -2.88 -1.79 -23.54
CA THR A 38 -1.76 -0.88 -23.71
C THR A 38 -0.80 -1.17 -22.57
N SER A 39 0.34 -1.79 -22.90
CA SER A 39 1.44 -1.98 -21.96
C SER A 39 1.91 -0.59 -21.55
N HIS A 40 1.42 -0.11 -20.42
CA HIS A 40 1.92 1.13 -19.84
C HIS A 40 3.39 0.93 -19.50
N ALA A 41 4.21 1.96 -19.72
CA ALA A 41 5.59 1.94 -19.24
C ALA A 41 5.59 1.76 -17.72
N ALA A 42 6.62 1.14 -17.16
CA ALA A 42 6.76 1.02 -15.71
C ALA A 42 6.83 2.42 -15.08
N GLU A 43 5.94 2.69 -14.13
CA GLU A 43 5.84 3.98 -13.46
C GLU A 43 6.97 4.19 -12.45
N SER A 44 7.34 5.45 -12.26
CA SER A 44 8.51 5.85 -11.45
C SER A 44 8.17 6.30 -10.02
N THR A 45 6.87 6.39 -9.70
CA THR A 45 6.33 6.81 -8.40
C THR A 45 5.26 5.85 -7.91
N LEU A 46 5.07 5.77 -6.59
CA LEU A 46 4.12 4.80 -5.99
C LEU A 46 2.67 5.09 -6.39
N GLY A 47 2.25 6.36 -6.33
CA GLY A 47 0.91 6.79 -6.73
C GLY A 47 0.64 6.55 -8.22
N GLY A 48 1.61 6.81 -9.10
CA GLY A 48 1.51 6.52 -10.54
C GLY A 48 1.34 5.02 -10.80
N ALA A 49 2.22 4.19 -10.21
CA ALA A 49 2.16 2.75 -10.36
C ALA A 49 0.86 2.13 -9.81
N ALA A 50 0.36 2.59 -8.67
CA ALA A 50 -0.92 2.14 -8.12
C ALA A 50 -2.11 2.51 -9.04
N ALA A 51 -2.08 3.70 -9.64
CA ALA A 51 -3.12 4.19 -10.53
C ALA A 51 -3.29 3.35 -11.80
N GLN A 52 -2.22 2.68 -12.28
CA GLN A 52 -2.31 1.71 -13.39
C GLN A 52 -3.31 0.58 -13.13
N SER A 53 -3.55 0.25 -11.85
CA SER A 53 -4.51 -0.78 -11.43
C SER A 53 -5.84 -0.21 -10.89
N GLY A 54 -6.09 1.10 -11.09
CA GLY A 54 -7.26 1.80 -10.55
C GLY A 54 -7.20 2.07 -9.04
N ARG A 55 -6.02 2.00 -8.43
CA ARG A 55 -5.80 2.15 -6.97
C ARG A 55 -5.02 3.40 -6.62
N TYR A 56 -5.00 3.73 -5.33
CA TYR A 56 -4.13 4.78 -4.79
C TYR A 56 -2.93 4.21 -4.01
N PHE A 57 -1.88 5.03 -3.92
CA PHE A 57 -0.84 4.91 -2.89
C PHE A 57 -0.73 6.25 -2.14
N GLY A 58 -0.90 6.21 -0.83
CA GLY A 58 -1.00 7.37 0.03
C GLY A 58 -0.01 7.39 1.19
N ALA A 59 0.02 8.51 1.90
CA ALA A 59 0.75 8.66 3.16
C ALA A 59 -0.04 9.45 4.20
N ALA A 60 0.26 9.23 5.48
CA ALA A 60 -0.09 10.14 6.55
C ALA A 60 0.70 11.46 6.41
N ILE A 61 0.00 12.60 6.52
CA ILE A 61 0.58 13.94 6.38
C ILE A 61 0.37 14.74 7.65
N ALA A 62 1.48 15.27 8.19
CA ALA A 62 1.49 16.18 9.33
C ALA A 62 1.61 17.64 8.87
N SER A 63 0.66 18.47 9.28
CA SER A 63 0.61 19.91 8.96
C SER A 63 1.87 20.67 9.39
N GLY A 64 2.46 20.28 10.52
CA GLY A 64 3.72 20.83 11.03
C GLY A 64 4.93 20.56 10.12
N ARG A 65 4.90 19.48 9.32
CA ARG A 65 5.96 19.11 8.37
C ARG A 65 5.81 19.78 7.01
N LEU A 66 4.70 20.45 6.71
CA LEU A 66 4.47 21.10 5.41
C LEU A 66 5.37 22.31 5.13
N GLY A 67 6.19 22.75 6.08
CA GLY A 67 7.26 23.73 5.87
C GLY A 67 8.61 23.10 5.49
N ASP A 68 8.76 21.77 5.62
CA ASP A 68 9.96 21.04 5.22
C ASP A 68 9.91 20.73 3.71
N SER A 69 10.86 21.30 2.96
CA SER A 69 10.95 21.12 1.51
C SER A 69 11.33 19.70 1.09
N ALA A 70 12.11 18.97 1.90
CA ALA A 70 12.47 17.58 1.62
C ALA A 70 11.26 16.67 1.86
N TYR A 71 10.53 16.88 2.95
CA TYR A 71 9.27 16.21 3.26
C TYR A 71 8.24 16.40 2.13
N THR A 72 7.95 17.65 1.79
CA THR A 72 6.94 17.99 0.76
C THR A 72 7.37 17.58 -0.65
N THR A 73 8.66 17.53 -0.97
CA THR A 73 9.16 17.00 -2.25
C THR A 73 8.91 15.50 -2.39
N VAL A 74 9.17 14.70 -1.35
CA VAL A 74 8.87 13.26 -1.36
C VAL A 74 7.37 13.04 -1.38
N ALA A 75 6.64 13.68 -0.46
CA ALA A 75 5.19 13.49 -0.31
C ALA A 75 4.39 13.97 -1.53
N GLY A 76 4.80 15.09 -2.14
CA GLY A 76 4.21 15.66 -3.34
C GLY A 76 4.39 14.76 -4.56
N ARG A 77 5.58 14.17 -4.73
CA ARG A 77 5.94 13.31 -5.87
C ARG A 77 5.35 11.90 -5.79
N GLU A 78 5.37 11.27 -4.62
CA GLU A 78 5.21 9.82 -4.51
C GLU A 78 3.77 9.36 -4.27
N PHE A 79 2.90 10.23 -3.74
CA PHE A 79 1.58 9.86 -3.26
C PHE A 79 0.45 10.58 -4.00
N ASN A 80 -0.65 9.86 -4.26
CA ASN A 80 -1.89 10.39 -4.83
C ASN A 80 -3.09 10.34 -3.84
N SER A 81 -2.85 9.95 -2.60
CA SER A 81 -3.81 9.97 -1.50
C SER A 81 -3.16 10.47 -0.21
N VAL A 82 -3.93 11.15 0.65
CA VAL A 82 -3.46 11.74 1.91
C VAL A 82 -4.43 11.39 3.04
N THR A 83 -3.89 11.03 4.20
CA THR A 83 -4.62 11.05 5.48
C THR A 83 -3.98 12.11 6.37
N PRO A 84 -4.70 13.09 6.95
CA PRO A 84 -4.14 13.95 7.99
C PRO A 84 -3.83 13.11 9.24
N GLU A 85 -2.59 13.13 9.71
CA GLU A 85 -2.12 12.23 10.77
C GLU A 85 -2.84 12.49 12.11
N ASN A 86 -3.14 13.76 12.40
CA ASN A 86 -3.84 14.16 13.63
C ASN A 86 -4.90 15.26 13.39
N GLU A 87 -4.78 16.01 12.30
CA GLU A 87 -5.47 17.29 12.11
C GLU A 87 -6.97 17.20 11.79
N MET A 88 -7.50 15.97 11.60
CA MET A 88 -8.93 15.69 11.48
C MET A 88 -9.47 14.80 12.61
N LYS A 89 -8.70 14.60 13.69
CA LYS A 89 -9.16 13.92 14.90
C LYS A 89 -10.05 14.83 15.77
N ILE A 90 -10.71 14.23 16.76
CA ILE A 90 -11.76 14.86 17.56
C ILE A 90 -11.24 16.07 18.34
N ASP A 91 -10.08 15.93 18.99
CA ASP A 91 -9.43 17.00 19.76
C ASP A 91 -8.96 18.17 18.90
N ALA A 92 -8.42 17.88 17.71
CA ALA A 92 -8.00 18.90 16.75
C ALA A 92 -9.18 19.67 16.15
N THR A 93 -10.30 18.99 15.87
CA THR A 93 -11.43 19.58 15.14
C THR A 93 -12.54 20.14 16.02
N GLU A 94 -12.72 19.68 17.26
CA GLU A 94 -13.67 20.24 18.24
C GLU A 94 -12.99 20.41 19.62
N PRO A 95 -11.99 21.30 19.74
CA PRO A 95 -11.21 21.47 20.98
C PRO A 95 -12.04 21.87 22.20
N GLN A 96 -13.20 22.50 22.01
CA GLN A 96 -14.21 22.75 23.04
C GLN A 96 -15.60 22.40 22.50
N GLN A 97 -16.51 21.93 23.36
CA GLN A 97 -17.82 21.44 22.94
C GLN A 97 -18.62 22.48 22.14
N GLY A 98 -19.01 22.13 20.92
CA GLY A 98 -19.69 23.00 19.96
C GLY A 98 -18.82 24.07 19.28
N GLN A 99 -17.50 24.09 19.55
CA GLN A 99 -16.55 25.06 19.01
C GLN A 99 -15.57 24.36 18.07
N PHE A 100 -15.94 24.26 16.80
CA PHE A 100 -15.12 23.61 15.78
C PHE A 100 -13.94 24.47 15.32
N ASN A 101 -12.81 23.83 15.03
CA ASN A 101 -11.61 24.46 14.48
C ASN A 101 -11.03 23.60 13.36
N PHE A 102 -11.07 24.08 12.12
CA PHE A 102 -10.60 23.32 10.97
C PHE A 102 -9.24 23.77 10.45
N ASN A 103 -8.59 24.76 11.06
CA ASN A 103 -7.38 25.40 10.51
C ASN A 103 -6.24 24.41 10.19
N ALA A 104 -6.02 23.42 11.05
CA ALA A 104 -4.99 22.42 10.85
C ALA A 104 -5.39 21.39 9.76
N GLY A 105 -6.65 20.91 9.80
CA GLY A 105 -7.17 19.96 8.83
C GLY A 105 -7.28 20.55 7.42
N ASP A 106 -7.75 21.80 7.31
CA ASP A 106 -7.80 22.56 6.06
C ASP A 106 -6.40 22.79 5.50
N ARG A 107 -5.37 22.99 6.34
CA ARG A 107 -3.98 23.12 5.86
C ARG A 107 -3.50 21.84 5.17
N VAL A 108 -3.83 20.66 5.71
CA VAL A 108 -3.49 19.36 5.09
C VAL A 108 -4.37 19.10 3.86
N TYR A 109 -5.68 19.34 3.95
CA TYR A 109 -6.63 19.18 2.85
C TYR A 109 -6.29 20.04 1.64
N ASN A 110 -6.03 21.34 1.86
CA ASN A 110 -5.69 22.27 0.79
C ASN A 110 -4.35 21.88 0.14
N TRP A 111 -3.34 21.50 0.93
CA TRP A 111 -2.08 20.98 0.38
C TRP A 111 -2.30 19.72 -0.47
N ALA A 112 -3.11 18.78 0.00
CA ALA A 112 -3.43 17.55 -0.73
C ALA A 112 -4.09 17.85 -2.08
N VAL A 113 -5.16 18.65 -2.10
CA VAL A 113 -5.89 18.99 -3.33
C VAL A 113 -5.04 19.81 -4.30
N GLN A 114 -4.28 20.80 -3.82
CA GLN A 114 -3.34 21.57 -4.65
C GLN A 114 -2.25 20.70 -5.29
N ASN A 115 -1.89 19.58 -4.65
CA ASN A 115 -0.92 18.61 -5.15
C ASN A 115 -1.59 17.35 -5.76
N GLY A 116 -2.85 17.46 -6.21
CA GLY A 116 -3.54 16.42 -6.97
C GLY A 116 -3.83 15.13 -6.20
N LYS A 117 -3.95 15.19 -4.87
CA LYS A 117 -4.24 14.03 -4.00
C LYS A 117 -5.69 14.02 -3.53
N GLN A 118 -6.28 12.83 -3.51
CA GLN A 118 -7.52 12.61 -2.75
C GLN A 118 -7.24 12.57 -1.25
N VAL A 119 -8.27 12.76 -0.43
CA VAL A 119 -8.14 12.77 1.05
C VAL A 119 -8.99 11.68 1.67
N ARG A 120 -8.40 10.95 2.63
CA ARG A 120 -9.12 10.15 3.64
C ARG A 120 -9.25 10.99 4.90
N GLY A 121 -10.47 11.18 5.40
CA GLY A 121 -10.73 11.85 6.66
C GLY A 121 -10.58 10.87 7.83
N HIS A 122 -9.81 11.25 8.85
CA HIS A 122 -9.46 10.41 9.99
C HIS A 122 -9.40 11.27 11.27
N THR A 123 -10.22 11.06 12.29
CA THR A 123 -11.34 10.10 12.42
C THR A 123 -12.45 10.72 13.28
N LEU A 124 -13.71 10.34 13.01
CA LEU A 124 -14.89 11.04 13.54
C LEU A 124 -15.36 10.54 14.92
N ALA A 125 -15.18 9.26 15.24
CA ALA A 125 -15.61 8.70 16.53
C ALA A 125 -14.66 7.60 17.00
N TRP A 126 -13.91 7.89 18.07
CA TRP A 126 -12.86 7.05 18.61
C TRP A 126 -12.75 7.25 20.13
N HIS A 127 -12.17 6.25 20.81
CA HIS A 127 -11.98 6.29 22.26
C HIS A 127 -10.72 7.08 22.68
N SER A 128 -9.72 7.17 21.80
CA SER A 128 -8.47 7.91 22.01
C SER A 128 -8.54 9.30 21.37
N GLN A 129 -7.60 10.18 21.76
CA GLN A 129 -7.51 11.59 21.32
C GLN A 129 -8.85 12.34 21.33
N GLN A 130 -9.69 12.02 22.33
CA GLN A 130 -10.86 12.82 22.66
C GLN A 130 -10.40 14.10 23.38
N PRO A 131 -11.00 15.26 23.08
CA PRO A 131 -10.76 16.47 23.87
C PRO A 131 -11.26 16.26 25.30
N GLY A 132 -10.66 16.97 26.27
CA GLY A 132 -10.95 16.78 27.69
C GLY A 132 -12.42 16.94 28.07
N TRP A 133 -13.19 17.76 27.34
CA TRP A 133 -14.64 17.87 27.55
C TRP A 133 -15.37 16.57 27.20
N MET A 134 -15.01 15.90 26.10
CA MET A 134 -15.67 14.67 25.64
C MET A 134 -15.29 13.46 26.52
N GLN A 135 -14.04 13.39 26.99
CA GLN A 135 -13.59 12.34 27.93
C GLN A 135 -14.45 12.28 29.20
N ASN A 136 -14.94 13.45 29.67
CA ASN A 136 -15.77 13.58 30.87
C ASN A 136 -17.27 13.34 30.62
N LEU A 137 -17.71 13.13 29.38
CA LEU A 137 -19.11 12.80 29.07
C LEU A 137 -19.37 11.29 29.15
N SER A 138 -20.63 10.94 29.40
CA SER A 138 -21.13 9.57 29.33
C SER A 138 -22.61 9.52 28.89
N GLY A 139 -23.15 8.31 28.71
CA GLY A 139 -24.57 8.09 28.44
C GLY A 139 -25.11 8.85 27.21
N SER A 140 -26.33 9.38 27.33
CA SER A 140 -27.00 10.13 26.26
C SER A 140 -26.29 11.43 25.89
N ALA A 141 -25.67 12.12 26.86
CA ALA A 141 -24.92 13.35 26.61
C ALA A 141 -23.71 13.09 25.70
N LEU A 142 -22.94 12.03 25.96
CA LEU A 142 -21.85 11.63 25.08
C LEU A 142 -22.36 11.14 23.72
N ARG A 143 -23.49 10.40 23.69
CA ARG A 143 -24.08 9.95 22.42
C ARG A 143 -24.47 11.13 21.52
N GLN A 144 -25.05 12.18 22.09
CA GLN A 144 -25.39 13.40 21.36
C GLN A 144 -24.14 14.21 20.96
N ALA A 145 -23.11 14.26 21.81
CA ALA A 145 -21.84 14.88 21.46
C ALA A 145 -21.19 14.20 20.25
N MET A 146 -21.15 12.86 20.23
CA MET A 146 -20.64 12.08 19.10
C MET A 146 -21.38 12.39 17.79
N THR A 147 -22.72 12.44 17.80
CA THR A 147 -23.49 12.74 16.58
C THR A 147 -23.34 14.21 16.15
N ASN A 148 -23.25 15.15 17.10
CA ASN A 148 -22.96 16.55 16.81
C ASN A 148 -21.57 16.71 16.17
N HIS A 149 -20.56 16.03 16.70
CA HIS A 149 -19.19 16.04 16.19
C HIS A 149 -19.12 15.54 14.74
N ILE A 150 -19.68 14.34 14.47
CA ILE A 150 -19.77 13.75 13.13
C ILE A 150 -20.41 14.74 12.15
N ASN A 151 -21.56 15.33 12.52
CA ASN A 151 -22.25 16.29 11.68
C ASN A 151 -21.42 17.56 11.41
N GLY A 152 -20.76 18.14 12.43
CA GLY A 152 -19.98 19.36 12.30
C GLY A 152 -18.76 19.18 11.38
N VAL A 153 -17.96 18.14 11.63
CA VAL A 153 -16.76 17.85 10.83
C VAL A 153 -17.14 17.48 9.38
N MET A 154 -18.11 16.57 9.19
CA MET A 154 -18.52 16.16 7.84
C MET A 154 -19.24 17.27 7.07
N ALA A 155 -19.94 18.21 7.73
CA ALA A 155 -20.54 19.35 7.06
C ALA A 155 -19.49 20.30 6.45
N HIS A 156 -18.39 20.56 7.18
CA HIS A 156 -17.29 21.40 6.69
C HIS A 156 -16.56 20.77 5.49
N TYR A 157 -16.37 19.45 5.53
CA TYR A 157 -15.69 18.69 4.46
C TYR A 157 -16.63 18.02 3.44
N LYS A 158 -17.91 18.38 3.40
CA LYS A 158 -18.94 17.70 2.60
C LYS A 158 -18.61 17.68 1.11
N GLY A 159 -18.64 16.50 0.49
CA GLY A 159 -18.33 16.27 -0.91
C GLY A 159 -16.85 16.40 -1.29
N LYS A 160 -15.96 16.60 -0.31
CA LYS A 160 -14.52 16.83 -0.52
C LYS A 160 -13.63 15.63 -0.17
N ILE A 161 -14.19 14.63 0.52
CA ILE A 161 -13.46 13.51 1.13
C ILE A 161 -13.86 12.20 0.45
N ALA A 162 -12.87 11.41 0.02
CA ALA A 162 -13.12 10.15 -0.69
C ALA A 162 -13.56 9.04 0.25
N GLN A 163 -12.97 8.98 1.45
CA GLN A 163 -13.22 7.97 2.48
C GLN A 163 -13.18 8.62 3.86
N TRP A 164 -14.12 8.30 4.75
CA TRP A 164 -14.07 8.67 6.16
C TRP A 164 -13.88 7.42 7.02
N ASP A 165 -12.87 7.44 7.90
CA ASP A 165 -12.81 6.52 9.04
C ASP A 165 -13.82 7.03 10.06
N VAL A 166 -15.07 6.55 9.97
CA VAL A 166 -16.19 7.03 10.78
C VAL A 166 -16.04 6.56 12.23
N VAL A 167 -15.61 5.32 12.41
CA VAL A 167 -15.31 4.73 13.71
C VAL A 167 -13.95 4.07 13.66
N ASN A 168 -13.10 4.37 14.65
CA ASN A 168 -11.79 3.77 14.82
C ASN A 168 -11.74 2.88 16.09
N GLU A 169 -11.05 1.74 16.01
CA GLU A 169 -10.59 0.88 17.14
C GLU A 169 -11.64 0.49 18.19
N ALA A 170 -12.84 0.15 17.73
CA ALA A 170 -13.95 -0.19 18.63
C ALA A 170 -13.89 -1.61 19.22
N PHE A 171 -12.98 -2.50 18.77
CA PHE A 171 -12.76 -3.80 19.40
C PHE A 171 -11.59 -3.77 20.39
N ALA A 172 -11.73 -4.56 21.46
CA ALA A 172 -10.68 -4.79 22.44
C ALA A 172 -9.58 -5.68 21.85
N ASP A 173 -8.37 -5.53 22.37
CA ASP A 173 -7.24 -6.37 21.99
C ASP A 173 -7.25 -7.71 22.75
N GLY A 174 -6.51 -8.69 22.25
CA GLY A 174 -6.46 -10.05 22.80
C GLY A 174 -7.47 -11.01 22.15
N SER A 175 -7.84 -12.06 22.91
CA SER A 175 -8.50 -13.26 22.37
C SER A 175 -10.03 -13.31 22.52
N SER A 176 -10.66 -12.28 23.08
CA SER A 176 -12.11 -12.29 23.35
C SER A 176 -12.99 -11.89 22.16
N GLY A 177 -12.47 -11.06 21.25
CA GLY A 177 -13.29 -10.39 20.23
C GLY A 177 -14.32 -9.40 20.83
N ALA A 178 -14.17 -9.02 22.10
CA ALA A 178 -15.08 -8.09 22.76
C ALA A 178 -14.96 -6.67 22.18
N ARG A 179 -16.01 -5.86 22.37
CA ARG A 179 -15.90 -4.40 22.16
C ARG A 179 -14.95 -3.79 23.19
N ARG A 180 -14.22 -2.74 22.80
CA ARG A 180 -13.34 -1.99 23.69
C ARG A 180 -14.16 -1.25 24.74
N ASP A 181 -13.90 -1.52 26.02
CA ASP A 181 -14.52 -0.76 27.10
C ASP A 181 -14.05 0.69 27.04
N SER A 182 -14.99 1.60 26.83
CA SER A 182 -14.77 3.01 26.52
C SER A 182 -16.02 3.80 26.88
N ASN A 183 -15.90 5.11 27.09
CA ASN A 183 -17.06 5.97 27.33
C ASN A 183 -18.11 5.84 26.20
N LEU A 184 -17.66 5.78 24.94
CA LEU A 184 -18.50 5.54 23.76
C LEU A 184 -19.24 4.20 23.83
N GLN A 185 -18.54 3.08 24.07
CA GLN A 185 -19.17 1.76 24.18
C GLN A 185 -20.17 1.67 25.35
N ARG A 186 -19.89 2.36 26.47
CA ARG A 186 -20.80 2.47 27.63
C ARG A 186 -22.06 3.29 27.35
N THR A 187 -22.14 4.04 26.25
CA THR A 187 -23.41 4.67 25.82
C THR A 187 -24.44 3.67 25.30
N GLY A 188 -24.01 2.46 24.93
CA GLY A 188 -24.83 1.42 24.31
C GLY A 188 -24.11 0.79 23.11
N ASN A 189 -24.29 -0.52 22.91
CA ASN A 189 -23.54 -1.30 21.91
C ASN A 189 -23.81 -0.87 20.44
N ASP A 190 -24.90 -0.15 20.23
CA ASP A 190 -25.39 0.43 18.98
C ASP A 190 -24.65 1.71 18.54
N TRP A 191 -23.76 2.27 19.38
CA TRP A 191 -23.10 3.56 19.10
C TRP A 191 -22.40 3.62 17.73
N ILE A 192 -21.79 2.51 17.31
CA ILE A 192 -21.13 2.39 16.00
C ILE A 192 -22.16 2.53 14.86
N GLU A 193 -23.31 1.84 14.95
CA GLU A 193 -24.37 1.94 13.94
C GLU A 193 -24.94 3.37 13.87
N VAL A 194 -25.13 4.01 15.03
CA VAL A 194 -25.56 5.41 15.11
C VAL A 194 -24.54 6.34 14.44
N ALA A 195 -23.24 6.11 14.64
CA ALA A 195 -22.18 6.87 13.97
C ALA A 195 -22.25 6.74 12.44
N PHE A 196 -22.34 5.51 11.89
CA PHE A 196 -22.47 5.29 10.44
C PHE A 196 -23.75 5.90 9.86
N ARG A 197 -24.90 5.74 10.52
CA ARG A 197 -26.17 6.34 10.07
C ARG A 197 -26.12 7.87 10.08
N THR A 198 -25.47 8.47 11.09
CA THR A 198 -25.24 9.93 11.16
C THR A 198 -24.33 10.39 10.03
N ALA A 199 -23.18 9.71 9.84
CA ALA A 199 -22.22 10.05 8.80
C ALA A 199 -22.81 10.00 7.38
N ARG A 200 -23.63 8.98 7.08
CA ARG A 200 -24.33 8.88 5.79
C ARG A 200 -25.30 10.04 5.54
N ALA A 201 -25.97 10.53 6.58
CA ALA A 201 -26.87 11.67 6.46
C ALA A 201 -26.10 12.99 6.27
N ALA A 202 -24.95 13.13 6.96
CA ALA A 202 -24.09 14.30 6.86
C ALA A 202 -23.48 14.43 5.45
N ASP A 203 -22.86 13.37 4.92
CA ASP A 203 -22.32 13.32 3.56
C ASP A 203 -22.59 11.98 2.86
N PRO A 204 -23.60 11.93 1.95
CA PRO A 204 -23.86 10.75 1.13
C PRO A 204 -22.78 10.41 0.10
N ALA A 205 -21.87 11.34 -0.25
CA ALA A 205 -20.90 11.15 -1.32
C ALA A 205 -19.62 10.41 -0.87
N ALA A 206 -19.25 10.52 0.41
CA ALA A 206 -18.09 9.85 0.96
C ALA A 206 -18.32 8.34 1.17
N LYS A 207 -17.27 7.54 0.97
CA LYS A 207 -17.25 6.15 1.44
C LYS A 207 -17.04 6.11 2.95
N LEU A 208 -17.89 5.36 3.66
CA LEU A 208 -17.87 5.27 5.11
C LEU A 208 -17.15 3.99 5.54
N CYS A 209 -15.99 4.15 6.18
CA CYS A 209 -15.13 3.07 6.62
C CYS A 209 -15.19 2.83 8.14
N TYR A 210 -15.09 1.56 8.53
CA TYR A 210 -14.67 1.17 9.87
C TYR A 210 -13.17 0.86 9.87
N ASN A 211 -12.39 1.38 10.82
CA ASN A 211 -10.93 1.22 10.85
C ASN A 211 -10.48 0.62 12.20
N ASP A 212 -9.52 -0.32 12.18
CA ASP A 212 -8.94 -0.92 13.40
C ASP A 212 -7.57 -1.56 13.09
N TYR A 213 -6.76 -1.80 14.11
CA TYR A 213 -5.52 -2.59 14.05
C TYR A 213 -5.72 -3.99 14.64
N ASN A 214 -4.77 -4.89 14.42
CA ASN A 214 -4.80 -6.27 14.90
C ASN A 214 -6.07 -7.00 14.46
N VAL A 215 -6.46 -6.72 13.22
CA VAL A 215 -7.62 -7.29 12.51
C VAL A 215 -7.21 -7.86 11.14
N GLU A 216 -5.91 -7.88 10.84
CA GLU A 216 -5.33 -8.33 9.59
C GLU A 216 -5.25 -9.87 9.52
N ASN A 217 -4.89 -10.51 10.63
CA ASN A 217 -4.74 -11.97 10.70
C ASN A 217 -6.12 -12.65 10.86
N TRP A 218 -6.51 -13.48 9.89
CA TRP A 218 -7.84 -14.10 9.85
C TRP A 218 -8.17 -14.95 11.09
N THR A 219 -7.17 -15.54 11.75
CA THR A 219 -7.40 -16.43 12.90
C THR A 219 -7.65 -15.70 14.22
N TRP A 220 -7.49 -14.37 14.28
CA TRP A 220 -7.62 -13.62 15.51
C TRP A 220 -9.08 -13.30 15.84
N ALA A 221 -9.43 -13.38 17.13
CA ALA A 221 -10.79 -13.14 17.61
C ALA A 221 -11.29 -11.72 17.31
N LYS A 222 -10.39 -10.72 17.36
CA LYS A 222 -10.67 -9.32 16.98
C LYS A 222 -11.11 -9.22 15.51
N THR A 223 -10.38 -9.85 14.59
CA THR A 223 -10.74 -9.98 13.16
C THR A 223 -12.11 -10.60 12.96
N GLN A 224 -12.40 -11.72 13.64
CA GLN A 224 -13.67 -12.44 13.52
C GLN A 224 -14.85 -11.63 14.08
N ALA A 225 -14.64 -10.89 15.18
CA ALA A 225 -15.67 -10.01 15.75
C ALA A 225 -15.96 -8.79 14.86
N MET A 226 -14.92 -8.18 14.29
CA MET A 226 -15.05 -7.13 13.28
C MET A 226 -15.82 -7.64 12.05
N TYR A 227 -15.47 -8.84 11.56
CA TYR A 227 -16.15 -9.47 10.42
C TYR A 227 -17.63 -9.75 10.72
N ALA A 228 -17.94 -10.27 11.91
CA ALA A 228 -19.32 -10.52 12.34
C ALA A 228 -20.15 -9.23 12.41
N MET A 229 -19.58 -8.13 12.91
CA MET A 229 -20.23 -6.81 12.95
C MET A 229 -20.49 -6.26 11.55
N VAL A 230 -19.49 -6.28 10.65
CA VAL A 230 -19.67 -5.77 9.29
C VAL A 230 -20.70 -6.62 8.53
N ARG A 231 -20.71 -7.94 8.72
CA ARG A 231 -21.73 -8.83 8.14
C ARG A 231 -23.14 -8.49 8.62
N ASP A 232 -23.33 -8.31 9.92
CA ASP A 232 -24.60 -7.87 10.53
C ASP A 232 -25.05 -6.51 9.96
N PHE A 233 -24.13 -5.55 9.88
CA PHE A 233 -24.39 -4.22 9.32
C PHE A 233 -24.88 -4.29 7.87
N LYS A 234 -24.24 -5.11 7.01
CA LYS A 234 -24.69 -5.30 5.62
C LYS A 234 -26.04 -6.03 5.55
N GLN A 235 -26.30 -6.99 6.43
CA GLN A 235 -27.59 -7.69 6.51
C GLN A 235 -28.75 -6.78 6.94
N ARG A 236 -28.51 -5.81 7.83
CA ARG A 236 -29.53 -4.88 8.36
C ARG A 236 -29.56 -3.50 7.68
N GLY A 237 -28.81 -3.30 6.59
CA GLY A 237 -28.79 -2.01 5.87
C GLY A 237 -28.22 -0.85 6.70
N VAL A 238 -27.20 -1.11 7.52
CA VAL A 238 -26.35 -0.07 8.12
C VAL A 238 -25.40 0.45 7.03
N PRO A 239 -25.27 1.78 6.84
CA PRO A 239 -24.52 2.33 5.71
C PRO A 239 -23.01 2.29 5.95
N ILE A 240 -22.41 1.12 5.79
CA ILE A 240 -20.96 0.90 5.74
C ILE A 240 -20.53 0.48 4.32
N ASP A 241 -19.52 1.17 3.81
CA ASP A 241 -19.00 0.96 2.45
C ASP A 241 -17.62 0.31 2.44
N CYS A 242 -16.81 0.52 3.47
CA CYS A 242 -15.43 0.06 3.52
C CYS A 242 -14.98 -0.43 4.89
N VAL A 243 -13.87 -1.19 4.90
CA VAL A 243 -13.12 -1.54 6.09
C VAL A 243 -11.64 -1.18 5.88
N GLY A 244 -11.11 -0.37 6.79
CA GLY A 244 -9.71 -0.02 6.91
C GLY A 244 -8.98 -0.99 7.83
N PHE A 245 -7.82 -1.45 7.37
CA PHE A 245 -6.91 -2.30 8.12
C PHE A 245 -5.64 -1.49 8.38
N GLN A 246 -5.43 -1.07 9.63
CA GLN A 246 -4.29 -0.21 9.97
C GLN A 246 -2.97 -0.84 9.52
N SER A 247 -2.80 -2.16 9.68
CA SER A 247 -1.64 -2.91 9.14
C SER A 247 -0.29 -2.49 9.75
N HIS A 248 -0.30 -2.17 11.04
CA HIS A 248 0.85 -1.84 11.88
C HIS A 248 1.72 -3.05 12.24
N PHE A 249 2.41 -3.65 11.27
CA PHE A 249 3.09 -4.93 11.43
C PHE A 249 4.42 -4.82 12.21
N ASN A 250 4.55 -5.64 13.25
CA ASN A 250 5.72 -5.70 14.12
C ASN A 250 5.91 -7.12 14.70
N ASN A 251 6.89 -7.34 15.57
CA ASN A 251 7.16 -8.67 16.15
C ASN A 251 6.00 -9.23 17.00
N ASP A 252 5.26 -8.38 17.72
CA ASP A 252 4.12 -8.79 18.55
C ASP A 252 2.83 -8.97 17.74
N SER A 253 2.74 -8.32 16.58
CA SER A 253 1.62 -8.41 15.64
C SER A 253 2.14 -8.51 14.21
N PRO A 254 2.70 -9.69 13.83
CA PRO A 254 3.38 -9.86 12.55
C PRO A 254 2.39 -10.04 11.40
N TYR A 255 2.81 -9.58 10.22
CA TYR A 255 2.16 -9.92 8.96
C TYR A 255 2.04 -11.45 8.79
N ASN A 256 0.89 -11.90 8.28
CA ASN A 256 0.66 -13.29 7.90
C ASN A 256 0.02 -13.34 6.50
N SER A 257 0.35 -14.36 5.70
CA SER A 257 -0.22 -14.54 4.35
C SER A 257 -1.74 -14.75 4.32
N ASN A 258 -2.36 -15.06 5.46
CA ASN A 258 -3.81 -15.08 5.56
C ASN A 258 -4.45 -13.66 5.58
N PHE A 259 -3.66 -12.58 5.57
CA PHE A 259 -4.18 -11.23 5.42
C PHE A 259 -4.94 -11.06 4.09
N ARG A 260 -4.45 -11.66 3.01
CA ARG A 260 -5.21 -11.76 1.75
C ARG A 260 -6.58 -12.40 1.94
N THR A 261 -6.66 -13.48 2.72
CA THR A 261 -7.93 -14.15 3.05
C THR A 261 -8.86 -13.20 3.81
N THR A 262 -8.34 -12.45 4.79
CA THR A 262 -9.11 -11.42 5.49
C THR A 262 -9.66 -10.37 4.52
N LEU A 263 -8.81 -9.76 3.69
CA LEU A 263 -9.23 -8.75 2.70
C LEU A 263 -10.30 -9.31 1.74
N GLN A 264 -10.14 -10.56 1.28
CA GLN A 264 -11.12 -11.26 0.43
C GLN A 264 -12.44 -11.54 1.15
N SER A 265 -12.39 -11.97 2.41
CA SER A 265 -13.59 -12.25 3.23
C SER A 265 -14.42 -10.98 3.47
N PHE A 266 -13.78 -9.86 3.83
CA PHE A 266 -14.51 -8.59 3.96
C PHE A 266 -15.03 -8.08 2.61
N ALA A 267 -14.24 -8.18 1.54
CA ALA A 267 -14.70 -7.84 0.18
C ALA A 267 -15.95 -8.64 -0.25
N ALA A 268 -16.06 -9.91 0.16
CA ALA A 268 -17.21 -10.77 -0.11
C ALA A 268 -18.51 -10.34 0.59
N LEU A 269 -18.43 -9.50 1.65
CA LEU A 269 -19.62 -8.89 2.29
C LEU A 269 -20.20 -7.71 1.48
N GLY A 270 -19.59 -7.33 0.35
CA GLY A 270 -20.01 -6.16 -0.42
C GLY A 270 -19.61 -4.83 0.23
N VAL A 271 -18.51 -4.83 0.98
CA VAL A 271 -17.74 -3.62 1.33
C VAL A 271 -16.43 -3.61 0.58
N ASP A 272 -15.88 -2.44 0.35
CA ASP A 272 -14.51 -2.28 -0.11
C ASP A 272 -13.53 -2.45 1.06
N VAL A 273 -12.24 -2.62 0.75
CA VAL A 273 -11.18 -2.72 1.77
C VAL A 273 -10.06 -1.73 1.46
N ALA A 274 -9.37 -1.27 2.49
CA ALA A 274 -8.23 -0.37 2.36
C ALA A 274 -7.16 -0.74 3.38
N VAL A 275 -5.89 -0.66 2.96
CA VAL A 275 -4.76 -0.66 3.89
C VAL A 275 -4.53 0.81 4.27
N THR A 276 -4.67 1.15 5.55
CA THR A 276 -4.89 2.55 5.97
C THR A 276 -3.70 3.20 6.67
N GLU A 277 -2.91 2.45 7.43
CA GLU A 277 -1.88 2.99 8.33
C GLU A 277 -0.59 2.14 8.26
N LEU A 278 -0.24 1.64 7.06
CA LEU A 278 0.82 0.65 6.89
C LEU A 278 2.17 1.17 7.37
N ASP A 279 2.70 0.50 8.39
CA ASP A 279 4.10 0.54 8.76
C ASP A 279 4.56 -0.90 9.10
N VAL A 280 5.84 -1.20 8.85
CA VAL A 280 6.40 -2.55 9.05
C VAL A 280 7.71 -2.42 9.79
N GLN A 281 7.81 -2.94 11.02
CA GLN A 281 9.05 -2.92 11.82
C GLN A 281 10.26 -3.42 11.00
N GLY A 282 11.33 -2.62 10.95
CA GLY A 282 12.54 -2.87 10.17
C GLY A 282 12.38 -2.72 8.64
N ALA A 283 11.20 -2.34 8.16
CA ALA A 283 10.83 -2.18 6.76
C ALA A 283 11.26 -3.35 5.86
N SER A 284 10.93 -4.58 6.27
CA SER A 284 11.14 -5.81 5.48
C SER A 284 10.60 -5.65 4.06
N ALA A 285 11.51 -5.67 3.08
CA ALA A 285 11.17 -5.46 1.68
C ALA A 285 10.19 -6.52 1.14
N THR A 286 10.36 -7.77 1.58
CA THR A 286 9.46 -8.89 1.29
C THR A 286 8.07 -8.68 1.89
N THR A 287 7.98 -8.21 3.14
CA THR A 287 6.69 -7.98 3.81
C THR A 287 5.91 -6.87 3.12
N TYR A 288 6.57 -5.75 2.79
CA TYR A 288 5.96 -4.67 2.03
C TYR A 288 5.47 -5.11 0.65
N ALA A 289 6.24 -5.91 -0.09
CA ALA A 289 5.80 -6.48 -1.36
C ALA A 289 4.60 -7.43 -1.20
N ASN A 290 4.59 -8.26 -0.15
CA ASN A 290 3.49 -9.18 0.11
C ASN A 290 2.18 -8.43 0.39
N VAL A 291 2.19 -7.45 1.29
CA VAL A 291 1.02 -6.58 1.58
C VAL A 291 0.54 -5.85 0.33
N THR A 292 1.47 -5.38 -0.52
CA THR A 292 1.14 -4.75 -1.81
C THR A 292 0.42 -5.73 -2.74
N ASN A 293 0.95 -6.95 -2.88
CA ASN A 293 0.35 -8.01 -3.70
C ASN A 293 -1.01 -8.50 -3.14
N ASP A 294 -1.22 -8.48 -1.83
CA ASP A 294 -2.49 -8.84 -1.20
C ASP A 294 -3.59 -7.83 -1.56
N CYS A 295 -3.29 -6.53 -1.57
CA CYS A 295 -4.22 -5.52 -2.06
C CYS A 295 -4.46 -5.64 -3.58
N LEU A 296 -3.41 -5.85 -4.38
CA LEU A 296 -3.55 -6.05 -5.84
C LEU A 296 -4.43 -7.26 -6.18
N ALA A 297 -4.33 -8.34 -5.40
CA ALA A 297 -5.11 -9.56 -5.56
C ALA A 297 -6.60 -9.44 -5.16
N VAL A 298 -7.03 -8.33 -4.56
CA VAL A 298 -8.42 -8.09 -4.17
C VAL A 298 -8.98 -6.91 -4.99
N PRO A 299 -9.93 -7.14 -5.93
CA PRO A 299 -10.48 -6.08 -6.78
C PRO A 299 -11.16 -4.94 -6.02
N ARG A 300 -11.63 -5.22 -4.79
CA ARG A 300 -12.23 -4.25 -3.86
C ARG A 300 -11.21 -3.56 -2.92
N CYS A 301 -9.92 -3.88 -3.01
CA CYS A 301 -8.91 -3.13 -2.28
C CYS A 301 -8.64 -1.80 -2.98
N LEU A 302 -9.05 -0.70 -2.36
CA LEU A 302 -9.02 0.65 -2.97
C LEU A 302 -7.59 1.19 -3.13
N GLY A 303 -6.68 0.78 -2.25
CA GLY A 303 -5.31 1.26 -2.22
C GLY A 303 -4.66 1.07 -0.86
N ILE A 304 -3.45 1.62 -0.74
CA ILE A 304 -2.57 1.49 0.43
C ILE A 304 -2.14 2.88 0.87
N THR A 305 -2.26 3.19 2.16
CA THR A 305 -1.63 4.35 2.79
C THR A 305 -0.56 3.87 3.76
N VAL A 306 0.64 4.46 3.70
CA VAL A 306 1.70 4.25 4.71
C VAL A 306 1.65 5.32 5.80
N TRP A 307 1.96 4.97 7.05
CA TRP A 307 1.77 5.89 8.19
C TRP A 307 2.97 6.83 8.43
N GLY A 308 3.24 7.64 7.41
CA GLY A 308 4.25 8.70 7.39
C GLY A 308 5.00 8.74 6.06
N VAL A 309 5.98 9.66 5.95
CA VAL A 309 6.78 9.86 4.73
C VAL A 309 8.17 9.26 4.89
N ARG A 310 8.99 9.79 5.80
CA ARG A 310 10.31 9.26 6.18
C ARG A 310 10.23 8.55 7.52
N ASP A 311 11.16 7.65 7.81
CA ASP A 311 11.29 7.01 9.14
C ASP A 311 11.32 8.04 10.29
N THR A 312 11.95 9.20 10.09
CA THR A 312 12.02 10.32 11.05
C THR A 312 10.72 11.11 11.23
N ASP A 313 9.72 10.86 10.37
CA ASP A 313 8.36 11.39 10.50
C ASP A 313 7.40 10.35 11.11
N SER A 314 7.82 9.10 11.33
CA SER A 314 6.97 8.05 11.90
C SER A 314 6.77 8.22 13.41
N TRP A 315 5.53 8.01 13.87
CA TRP A 315 5.21 7.80 15.29
C TRP A 315 5.97 6.65 15.96
N ARG A 316 6.57 5.74 15.16
CA ARG A 316 7.41 4.61 15.59
C ARG A 316 8.80 4.67 14.97
N SER A 317 9.39 5.87 14.85
CA SER A 317 10.67 6.11 14.17
C SER A 317 11.82 5.17 14.57
N GLU A 318 11.92 4.76 15.83
CA GLU A 318 12.91 3.77 16.33
C GLU A 318 12.83 2.41 15.61
N GLN A 319 11.67 2.05 15.07
CA GLN A 319 11.45 0.82 14.32
C GLN A 319 11.86 0.93 12.84
N SER A 320 12.25 2.13 12.37
CA SER A 320 12.53 2.47 10.97
C SER A 320 11.53 1.83 9.98
N PRO A 321 10.20 2.07 10.10
CA PRO A 321 9.22 1.16 9.54
C PRO A 321 8.64 1.58 8.17
N LEU A 322 9.08 2.70 7.60
CA LEU A 322 8.52 3.33 6.40
C LEU A 322 9.37 3.08 5.13
N LEU A 323 8.99 3.71 4.02
CA LEU A 323 9.59 3.50 2.69
C LEU A 323 10.78 4.43 2.37
N PHE A 324 11.00 5.48 3.16
CA PHE A 324 12.10 6.43 3.00
C PHE A 324 12.89 6.58 4.29
N ASP A 325 14.22 6.71 4.18
CA ASP A 325 15.08 7.01 5.31
C ASP A 325 14.91 8.47 5.80
N GLY A 326 15.58 8.84 6.89
CA GLY A 326 15.50 10.20 7.44
C GLY A 326 15.98 11.32 6.51
N ASN A 327 16.77 11.00 5.48
CA ASN A 327 17.24 11.95 4.45
C ASN A 327 16.29 12.05 3.25
N GLY A 328 15.25 11.20 3.18
CA GLY A 328 14.34 11.10 2.03
C GLY A 328 14.83 10.15 0.93
N SER A 329 15.86 9.33 1.19
CA SER A 329 16.33 8.32 0.24
C SER A 329 15.36 7.12 0.21
N LYS A 330 15.16 6.55 -0.97
CA LYS A 330 14.32 5.36 -1.17
C LYS A 330 14.95 4.15 -0.49
N LYS A 331 14.23 3.50 0.43
CA LYS A 331 14.68 2.26 1.10
C LYS A 331 14.52 1.04 0.18
N PRO A 332 15.09 -0.13 0.53
CA PRO A 332 14.89 -1.38 -0.20
C PRO A 332 13.40 -1.70 -0.40
N ALA A 333 12.60 -1.55 0.66
CA ALA A 333 11.14 -1.74 0.63
C ALA A 333 10.41 -0.88 -0.42
N TYR A 334 10.80 0.38 -0.61
CA TYR A 334 10.20 1.24 -1.65
C TYR A 334 10.26 0.57 -3.03
N THR A 335 11.41 -0.03 -3.35
CA THR A 335 11.66 -0.63 -4.67
C THR A 335 10.84 -1.90 -4.84
N SER A 336 10.69 -2.68 -3.77
CA SER A 336 9.85 -3.88 -3.77
C SER A 336 8.36 -3.56 -3.85
N VAL A 337 7.89 -2.46 -3.25
CA VAL A 337 6.51 -1.95 -3.45
C VAL A 337 6.33 -1.48 -4.89
N LEU A 338 7.20 -0.60 -5.40
CA LEU A 338 7.09 -0.07 -6.76
C LEU A 338 7.16 -1.18 -7.83
N GLY A 339 8.00 -2.19 -7.60
CA GLY A 339 8.09 -3.39 -8.44
C GLY A 339 6.80 -4.22 -8.41
N ALA A 340 6.20 -4.43 -7.23
CA ALA A 340 4.93 -5.15 -7.11
C ALA A 340 3.77 -4.41 -7.79
N LEU A 341 3.67 -3.08 -7.62
CA LEU A 341 2.65 -2.25 -8.28
C LEU A 341 2.75 -2.34 -9.82
N ASN A 342 3.95 -2.16 -10.37
CA ASN A 342 4.21 -2.27 -11.82
C ASN A 342 4.11 -3.72 -12.36
N ALA A 343 4.32 -4.74 -11.52
CA ALA A 343 4.07 -6.13 -11.91
C ALA A 343 2.55 -6.43 -12.00
N GLY A 344 1.73 -5.78 -11.16
CA GLY A 344 0.27 -5.95 -11.17
C GLY A 344 -0.44 -5.48 -12.44
N SER A 345 0.22 -4.69 -13.30
CA SER A 345 -0.30 -4.20 -14.58
C SER A 345 0.19 -4.99 -15.81
N SER A 346 1.04 -6.01 -15.63
CA SER A 346 1.65 -6.77 -16.73
C SER A 346 1.66 -8.29 -16.49
N THR A 347 1.58 -9.07 -17.57
CA THR A 347 1.66 -10.55 -17.52
C THR A 347 3.04 -10.95 -16.96
N PRO A 348 3.13 -11.93 -16.02
CA PRO A 348 4.27 -12.00 -15.12
C PRO A 348 5.61 -12.29 -15.80
N THR A 349 6.54 -11.35 -15.66
CA THR A 349 7.98 -11.61 -15.75
C THR A 349 8.42 -12.25 -14.42
N PRO A 350 9.24 -13.31 -14.39
CA PRO A 350 9.53 -14.05 -13.17
C PRO A 350 10.22 -13.19 -12.11
N THR A 351 9.58 -13.09 -10.94
CA THR A 351 10.15 -12.48 -9.72
C THR A 351 11.48 -13.15 -9.37
N PRO A 352 12.55 -12.39 -9.03
CA PRO A 352 13.80 -12.98 -8.57
C PRO A 352 13.57 -13.82 -7.32
N SER A 353 13.98 -15.09 -7.36
CA SER A 353 13.82 -15.98 -6.21
C SER A 353 14.58 -15.45 -4.98
N PRO A 354 14.00 -15.52 -3.76
CA PRO A 354 14.68 -15.25 -2.51
C PRO A 354 15.63 -16.41 -2.16
N GLY A 355 16.69 -16.55 -2.96
CA GLY A 355 17.76 -17.52 -2.79
C GLY A 355 19.14 -16.88 -2.88
N SER A 356 20.14 -17.58 -2.37
CA SER A 356 21.54 -17.30 -2.73
C SER A 356 21.74 -17.65 -4.20
N GLY A 357 22.39 -16.78 -4.95
CA GLY A 357 22.64 -16.98 -6.38
C GLY A 357 23.69 -16.01 -6.93
N GLN A 358 24.04 -16.18 -8.19
CA GLN A 358 25.00 -15.32 -8.86
C GLN A 358 24.37 -13.97 -9.23
N ILE A 359 25.21 -12.92 -9.30
CA ILE A 359 24.84 -11.62 -9.86
C ILE A 359 25.70 -11.41 -11.10
N LYS A 360 25.11 -11.62 -12.28
CA LYS A 360 25.80 -11.61 -13.57
C LYS A 360 25.59 -10.29 -14.29
N GLY A 361 26.67 -9.60 -14.65
CA GLY A 361 26.66 -8.37 -15.43
C GLY A 361 26.23 -8.64 -16.88
N LEU A 362 25.24 -7.89 -17.35
CA LEU A 362 24.63 -8.06 -18.68
C LEU A 362 25.63 -7.72 -19.81
N GLY A 363 26.40 -6.63 -19.65
CA GLY A 363 27.39 -6.21 -20.64
C GLY A 363 28.65 -7.09 -20.71
N SER A 364 28.98 -7.82 -19.64
CA SER A 364 30.21 -8.62 -19.54
C SER A 364 30.00 -10.13 -19.63
N GLY A 365 28.79 -10.61 -19.31
CA GLY A 365 28.51 -12.02 -19.10
C GLY A 365 29.22 -12.62 -17.87
N ARG A 366 29.82 -11.79 -17.02
CA ARG A 366 30.62 -12.19 -15.85
C ARG A 366 29.91 -11.90 -14.54
N CYS A 367 30.30 -12.59 -13.49
CA CYS A 367 29.66 -12.53 -12.19
C CYS A 367 30.42 -11.60 -11.23
N LEU A 368 29.66 -10.99 -10.31
CA LEU A 368 30.19 -10.24 -9.17
C LEU A 368 30.94 -11.19 -8.24
N ASP A 369 32.26 -11.00 -8.13
CA ASP A 369 33.18 -11.93 -7.49
C ASP A 369 34.02 -11.23 -6.41
N VAL A 370 34.22 -11.92 -5.28
CA VAL A 370 35.21 -11.53 -4.26
C VAL A 370 36.58 -12.10 -4.65
N PRO A 371 37.57 -11.26 -5.02
CA PRO A 371 38.84 -11.72 -5.56
C PRO A 371 39.55 -12.73 -4.65
N GLY A 372 39.99 -13.84 -5.25
CA GLY A 372 40.71 -14.90 -4.55
C GLY A 372 39.89 -15.61 -3.46
N ALA A 373 38.57 -15.43 -3.43
CA ALA A 373 37.70 -15.82 -2.33
C ALA A 373 38.11 -15.25 -0.95
N SER A 374 38.69 -14.04 -0.95
CA SER A 374 39.04 -13.31 0.27
C SER A 374 37.85 -13.11 1.21
N THR A 375 38.09 -13.19 2.52
CA THR A 375 37.13 -12.81 3.57
C THR A 375 37.56 -11.55 4.33
N SER A 376 38.63 -10.89 3.89
CA SER A 376 39.14 -9.66 4.49
C SER A 376 38.25 -8.46 4.18
N ASP A 377 37.89 -7.72 5.22
CA ASP A 377 37.14 -6.46 5.09
C ASP A 377 37.93 -5.44 4.27
N GLY A 378 37.24 -4.75 3.38
CA GLY A 378 37.85 -3.85 2.42
C GLY A 378 38.38 -4.52 1.14
N THR A 379 38.12 -5.81 0.89
CA THR A 379 38.44 -6.41 -0.43
C THR A 379 37.51 -5.82 -1.49
N GLN A 380 38.05 -5.07 -2.46
CA GLN A 380 37.25 -4.54 -3.59
C GLN A 380 36.77 -5.69 -4.48
N LEU A 381 35.54 -5.58 -4.95
CA LEU A 381 34.91 -6.58 -5.81
C LEU A 381 35.33 -6.40 -7.27
N ASN A 382 35.27 -7.49 -8.04
CA ASN A 382 35.51 -7.46 -9.48
C ASN A 382 34.45 -8.26 -10.26
N LEU A 383 34.55 -8.19 -11.59
CA LEU A 383 33.97 -9.15 -12.49
C LEU A 383 34.90 -10.36 -12.65
N TRP A 384 34.33 -11.56 -12.56
CA TRP A 384 35.02 -12.81 -12.90
C TRP A 384 34.10 -13.79 -13.64
N ASP A 385 34.67 -14.74 -14.37
CA ASP A 385 33.92 -15.79 -15.05
C ASP A 385 33.00 -16.53 -14.05
N CYS A 386 31.73 -16.65 -14.41
CA CYS A 386 30.69 -17.20 -13.53
C CYS A 386 30.97 -18.66 -13.17
N ASN A 387 31.01 -18.97 -11.88
CA ASN A 387 31.23 -20.31 -11.34
C ASN A 387 30.54 -20.50 -9.98
N ASN A 388 30.28 -21.74 -9.58
CA ASN A 388 29.47 -22.06 -8.40
C ASN A 388 30.25 -22.00 -7.07
N ARG A 389 31.33 -21.21 -6.98
CA ARG A 389 32.08 -21.01 -5.73
C ARG A 389 31.39 -19.99 -4.84
N THR A 390 31.60 -20.13 -3.53
CA THR A 390 30.99 -19.31 -2.47
C THR A 390 31.27 -17.82 -2.60
N ASN A 391 32.37 -17.41 -3.25
CA ASN A 391 32.76 -16.02 -3.48
C ASN A 391 31.95 -15.31 -4.57
N GLN A 392 31.02 -16.01 -5.25
CA GLN A 392 30.05 -15.45 -6.20
C GLN A 392 28.58 -15.68 -5.77
N GLN A 393 28.35 -16.18 -4.55
CA GLN A 393 27.01 -16.53 -4.07
C GLN A 393 26.44 -15.41 -3.19
N TRP A 394 25.47 -14.68 -3.73
CA TRP A 394 24.90 -13.46 -3.15
C TRP A 394 23.44 -13.64 -2.73
N SER A 395 23.20 -13.60 -1.43
CA SER A 395 21.88 -13.61 -0.81
C SER A 395 21.37 -12.19 -0.59
N TYR A 396 20.26 -11.81 -1.23
CA TYR A 396 19.58 -10.55 -0.95
C TYR A 396 18.67 -10.70 0.28
N THR A 397 18.89 -9.90 1.31
CA THR A 397 18.16 -10.01 2.59
C THR A 397 16.91 -9.13 2.63
N ALA A 398 15.99 -9.42 3.56
CA ALA A 398 14.81 -8.58 3.77
C ALA A 398 15.15 -7.13 4.19
N GLY A 399 16.33 -6.91 4.78
CA GLY A 399 16.89 -5.57 5.08
C GLY A 399 17.58 -4.89 3.89
N GLY A 400 17.61 -5.54 2.72
CA GLY A 400 18.20 -5.02 1.49
C GLY A 400 19.72 -5.16 1.37
N GLU A 401 20.36 -5.96 2.20
CA GLU A 401 21.78 -6.26 2.06
C GLU A 401 22.00 -7.28 0.95
N LEU A 402 23.12 -7.20 0.24
CA LEU A 402 23.63 -8.30 -0.58
C LEU A 402 24.75 -9.00 0.18
N ARG A 403 24.46 -10.19 0.74
CA ARG A 403 25.37 -10.95 1.59
C ARG A 403 26.11 -12.04 0.83
N VAL A 404 27.41 -12.17 1.11
CA VAL A 404 28.29 -13.26 0.68
C VAL A 404 28.92 -13.91 1.92
N TYR A 405 29.23 -15.21 1.86
CA TYR A 405 29.71 -16.01 3.00
C TYR A 405 28.79 -16.01 4.25
N GLY A 406 27.54 -15.54 4.12
CA GLY A 406 26.56 -15.42 5.21
C GLY A 406 26.68 -14.16 6.08
N ASN A 407 27.90 -13.70 6.38
CA ASN A 407 28.14 -12.56 7.29
C ASN A 407 28.96 -11.38 6.71
N LYS A 408 29.36 -11.44 5.43
CA LYS A 408 29.93 -10.30 4.71
C LYS A 408 28.88 -9.66 3.83
N CYS A 409 28.89 -8.33 3.79
CA CYS A 409 27.95 -7.51 3.03
C CYS A 409 28.68 -6.79 1.91
N LEU A 410 27.99 -6.65 0.78
CA LEU A 410 28.32 -5.70 -0.27
C LEU A 410 28.27 -4.28 0.31
N ASP A 411 29.40 -3.59 0.29
CA ASP A 411 29.65 -2.36 1.04
C ASP A 411 30.20 -1.28 0.11
N ALA A 412 29.64 -0.06 0.19
CA ALA A 412 30.17 1.12 -0.48
C ALA A 412 31.04 1.92 0.50
N ALA A 413 32.29 2.19 0.11
CA ALA A 413 33.26 2.93 0.94
C ALA A 413 33.07 4.47 0.88
N GLY A 414 31.88 4.96 0.55
CA GLY A 414 31.59 6.36 0.24
C GLY A 414 30.30 6.56 -0.57
N THR A 415 30.05 7.78 -1.02
CA THR A 415 28.80 8.16 -1.72
C THR A 415 28.98 8.81 -3.09
N GLY A 416 30.22 9.07 -3.53
CA GLY A 416 30.52 9.74 -4.81
C GLY A 416 30.75 8.78 -5.97
N ASN A 417 30.75 9.31 -7.20
CA ASN A 417 31.20 8.59 -8.39
C ASN A 417 32.65 8.12 -8.22
N GLY A 418 32.95 6.87 -8.60
CA GLY A 418 34.26 6.25 -8.39
C GLY A 418 34.44 5.63 -7.01
N THR A 419 33.43 5.66 -6.13
CA THR A 419 33.50 4.99 -4.82
C THR A 419 33.75 3.50 -4.99
N LYS A 420 34.76 2.99 -4.29
CA LYS A 420 35.08 1.57 -4.16
C LYS A 420 33.90 0.77 -3.59
N VAL A 421 33.50 -0.28 -4.30
CA VAL A 421 32.51 -1.27 -3.84
C VAL A 421 33.24 -2.55 -3.45
N GLN A 422 33.04 -2.98 -2.21
CA GLN A 422 33.87 -3.95 -1.52
C GLN A 422 33.03 -4.95 -0.71
N ILE A 423 33.66 -5.94 -0.10
CA ILE A 423 33.07 -6.66 1.04
C ILE A 423 33.49 -6.01 2.36
N TYR A 424 32.57 -5.95 3.30
CA TYR A 424 32.82 -5.59 4.70
C TYR A 424 31.94 -6.44 5.62
N SER A 425 32.25 -6.50 6.92
CA SER A 425 31.40 -7.20 7.90
C SER A 425 30.01 -6.54 7.96
N CYS A 426 28.94 -7.35 7.94
CA CYS A 426 27.57 -6.81 7.96
C CYS A 426 27.27 -6.11 9.29
N TRP A 427 26.90 -4.83 9.23
CA TRP A 427 26.49 -4.03 10.41
C TRP A 427 25.17 -3.28 10.23
N GLY A 428 24.50 -3.41 9.08
CA GLY A 428 23.18 -2.84 8.83
C GLY A 428 23.16 -1.36 8.41
N GLY A 429 24.32 -0.77 8.12
CA GLY A 429 24.43 0.59 7.59
C GLY A 429 23.84 0.76 6.19
N ASP A 430 23.37 1.97 5.86
CA ASP A 430 22.73 2.24 4.55
C ASP A 430 23.70 2.19 3.36
N ASN A 431 25.02 2.25 3.62
CA ASN A 431 26.06 1.99 2.62
C ASN A 431 26.22 0.49 2.29
N GLN A 432 25.58 -0.40 3.06
CA GLN A 432 25.49 -1.84 2.83
C GLN A 432 24.11 -2.29 2.32
N LYS A 433 23.17 -1.36 2.13
CA LYS A 433 21.83 -1.62 1.62
C LYS A 433 21.72 -1.20 0.15
N TRP A 434 21.01 -2.03 -0.61
CA TRP A 434 20.93 -1.94 -2.07
C TRP A 434 19.48 -2.07 -2.52
N ARG A 435 19.14 -1.40 -3.62
CA ARG A 435 17.86 -1.48 -4.32
C ARG A 435 18.08 -2.27 -5.61
N LEU A 436 17.38 -3.40 -5.75
CA LEU A 436 17.34 -4.17 -6.99
C LEU A 436 16.20 -3.63 -7.86
N ASN A 437 16.53 -2.82 -8.86
CA ASN A 437 15.53 -2.17 -9.71
C ASN A 437 15.06 -3.11 -10.83
N SER A 438 13.82 -2.92 -11.31
CA SER A 438 13.21 -3.74 -12.36
C SER A 438 13.92 -3.66 -13.72
N ASP A 439 14.67 -2.59 -13.97
CA ASP A 439 15.45 -2.40 -15.19
C ASP A 439 16.78 -3.18 -15.18
N GLY A 440 17.10 -3.90 -14.09
CA GLY A 440 18.34 -4.64 -13.89
C GLY A 440 19.47 -3.85 -13.23
N SER A 441 19.26 -2.58 -12.87
CA SER A 441 20.26 -1.82 -12.11
C SER A 441 20.22 -2.14 -10.61
N ILE A 442 21.39 -2.09 -9.97
CA ILE A 442 21.55 -2.27 -8.51
C ILE A 442 22.04 -0.93 -7.95
N ALA A 443 21.23 -0.25 -7.14
CA ALA A 443 21.56 1.09 -6.62
C ALA A 443 21.77 1.10 -5.11
N GLY A 444 22.83 1.74 -4.62
CA GLY A 444 23.07 1.93 -3.19
C GLY A 444 21.98 2.81 -2.56
N VAL A 445 21.55 2.47 -1.33
CA VAL A 445 20.52 3.24 -0.62
C VAL A 445 21.07 4.59 -0.18
N GLN A 446 22.21 4.61 0.52
CA GLN A 446 22.83 5.85 1.01
C GLN A 446 23.30 6.80 -0.11
N SER A 447 23.84 6.27 -1.21
CA SER A 447 24.46 7.07 -2.26
C SER A 447 23.49 7.46 -3.38
N GLY A 448 22.43 6.68 -3.60
CA GLY A 448 21.57 6.78 -4.79
C GLY A 448 22.27 6.36 -6.11
N LEU A 449 23.55 5.98 -6.06
CA LEU A 449 24.36 5.61 -7.22
C LEU A 449 24.25 4.12 -7.57
N CYS A 450 24.51 3.77 -8.83
CA CYS A 450 24.44 2.42 -9.34
C CYS A 450 25.79 1.68 -9.25
N LEU A 451 25.71 0.37 -9.04
CA LEU A 451 26.83 -0.56 -9.09
C LEU A 451 27.30 -0.72 -10.55
N ASP A 452 28.55 -0.35 -10.80
CA ASP A 452 29.12 -0.05 -12.11
C ASP A 452 30.43 -0.84 -12.30
N ALA A 453 30.56 -1.55 -13.42
CA ALA A 453 31.83 -2.12 -13.84
C ALA A 453 32.71 -1.04 -14.47
N THR A 454 33.85 -0.75 -13.82
CA THR A 454 34.68 0.44 -14.08
C THR A 454 35.07 0.57 -15.54
N GLY A 455 34.81 1.74 -16.13
CA GLY A 455 35.21 2.07 -17.49
C GLY A 455 34.52 1.24 -18.59
N ASN A 456 33.37 0.63 -18.30
CA ASN A 456 32.72 -0.39 -19.13
C ASN A 456 33.58 -1.65 -19.34
N GLY A 457 34.53 -1.94 -18.45
CA GLY A 457 35.36 -3.14 -18.53
C GLY A 457 34.51 -4.42 -18.47
N THR A 458 34.85 -5.39 -19.32
CA THR A 458 34.15 -6.68 -19.40
C THR A 458 35.03 -7.87 -19.06
N ALA A 459 36.33 -7.68 -18.85
CA ALA A 459 37.30 -8.74 -18.59
C ALA A 459 37.33 -9.17 -17.11
N ASN A 460 37.84 -10.38 -16.85
CA ASN A 460 38.20 -10.85 -15.51
C ASN A 460 39.10 -9.82 -14.82
N GLY A 461 38.80 -9.48 -13.57
CA GLY A 461 39.54 -8.48 -12.82
C GLY A 461 39.04 -7.04 -12.98
N THR A 462 38.05 -6.77 -13.83
CA THR A 462 37.43 -5.43 -13.91
C THR A 462 36.81 -5.09 -12.55
N LEU A 463 37.32 -4.03 -11.90
CA LEU A 463 36.85 -3.61 -10.58
C LEU A 463 35.42 -3.04 -10.63
N ILE A 464 34.73 -3.17 -9.49
CA ILE A 464 33.40 -2.58 -9.30
C ILE A 464 33.50 -1.28 -8.49
N GLN A 465 32.71 -0.30 -8.91
CA GLN A 465 32.58 1.02 -8.29
C GLN A 465 31.09 1.42 -8.16
N LEU A 466 30.83 2.52 -7.47
CA LEU A 466 29.58 3.29 -7.64
C LEU A 466 29.76 4.34 -8.74
N TYR A 467 28.75 4.51 -9.56
CA TYR A 467 28.67 5.62 -10.51
C TYR A 467 27.23 6.09 -10.71
N SER A 468 27.05 7.28 -11.28
CA SER A 468 25.73 7.83 -11.62
C SER A 468 24.96 6.84 -12.49
N CYS A 469 23.72 6.55 -12.08
CA CYS A 469 22.87 5.58 -12.77
C CYS A 469 22.60 6.00 -14.22
N SER A 470 22.87 5.10 -15.14
CA SER A 470 22.68 5.26 -16.58
C SER A 470 21.94 4.05 -17.16
N SER A 471 21.65 4.05 -18.46
CA SER A 471 21.18 2.86 -19.20
C SER A 471 22.32 1.96 -19.70
N GLY A 472 23.56 2.16 -19.25
CA GLY A 472 24.74 1.40 -19.66
C GLY A 472 24.66 -0.08 -19.25
N SER A 473 25.07 -0.98 -20.14
CA SER A 473 25.07 -2.44 -19.91
C SER A 473 26.07 -2.88 -18.83
N ASN A 474 27.04 -2.03 -18.49
CA ASN A 474 28.00 -2.20 -17.38
C ASN A 474 27.37 -1.92 -15.99
N GLN A 475 26.16 -1.37 -15.95
CA GLN A 475 25.34 -1.14 -14.75
C GLN A 475 24.05 -1.99 -14.76
N ARG A 476 24.02 -3.08 -15.53
CA ARG A 476 22.88 -3.99 -15.65
C ARG A 476 23.26 -5.40 -15.24
N TRP A 477 22.40 -6.02 -14.44
CA TRP A 477 22.69 -7.23 -13.69
C TRP A 477 21.49 -8.17 -13.68
N THR A 478 21.73 -9.46 -13.84
CA THR A 478 20.72 -10.53 -13.73
C THR A 478 21.07 -11.45 -12.57
N ARG A 479 20.09 -11.82 -11.75
CA ARG A 479 20.23 -12.86 -10.72
C ARG A 479 19.89 -14.22 -11.29
N THR A 480 20.74 -15.22 -11.04
CA THR A 480 20.62 -16.62 -11.52
C THR A 480 21.03 -17.60 -10.45
#